data_AF-J9FI84-F1
#
_entry.id   AF-J9FI84-F1
#
_cell.length_a   1.000
_cell.length_b   1.000
_cell.length_c   1.000
_cell.angle_alpha   90.00
_cell.angle_beta   90.00
_cell.angle_gamma   90.00
#
_symmetry.space_group_name_H-M   'P 1'
#
loop_
_entity.id
_entity.type
_entity.pdbx_description
1 polymer ?
#
loop_
_entity_poly.entity_id
_entity_poly.type
_entity_poly.pdbx_seq_one_letter_code
_entity_poly.pdbx_strand_id
1 'polypeptide(L)' 'MEKGQVVETSGFSAVFPPGVFVGRVRERRNSTDGQSYRIDITLGTNFANLRDVSVVSTPYKAEIDTLQHQLLNAESLLDN' A
#
# COMPACT_ATOMS: atom_id res chain seq x y z
N MET A 1 14.80 5.97 3.72
CA MET A 1 14.44 5.57 2.34
C MET A 1 15.44 6.14 1.34
N GLU A 2 16.07 5.24 0.61
CA GLU A 2 17.17 5.55 -0.31
C GLU A 2 16.69 5.47 -1.76
N LYS A 3 17.37 6.20 -2.64
CA LYS A 3 17.12 6.14 -4.08
C LYS A 3 17.35 4.71 -4.58
N GLY A 4 16.44 4.21 -5.42
CA GLY A 4 16.52 2.87 -6.00
C GLY A 4 15.82 1.77 -5.20
N GLN A 5 15.36 2.04 -3.98
CA GLN A 5 14.56 1.11 -3.19
C GLN A 5 13.25 0.75 -3.90
N VAL A 6 12.83 -0.50 -3.74
CA VAL A 6 11.59 -1.05 -4.30
C VAL A 6 10.40 -0.53 -3.51
N VAL A 7 9.33 -0.19 -4.22
CA VAL A 7 8.03 0.15 -3.65
C VAL A 7 7.02 -0.90 -4.10
N GLU A 8 6.27 -1.42 -3.13
CA GLU A 8 5.20 -2.40 -3.32
C GLU A 8 3.92 -1.94 -2.61
N THR A 9 2.79 -2.51 -3.01
CA THR A 9 1.52 -2.29 -2.32
C THR A 9 1.56 -2.92 -0.93
N SER A 10 1.07 -2.19 0.08
CA SER A 10 1.02 -2.69 1.46
C SER A 10 -0.20 -3.59 1.75
N GLY A 11 -1.19 -3.61 0.86
CA GLY A 11 -2.47 -4.28 1.12
C GLY A 11 -3.40 -3.53 2.08
N PHE A 12 -3.07 -2.29 2.45
CA PHE A 12 -3.91 -1.47 3.34
C PHE A 12 -5.13 -0.87 2.63
N SER A 13 -5.00 -0.50 1.35
CA SER A 13 -6.17 -0.07 0.56
C SER A 13 -7.05 -1.26 0.20
N ALA A 14 -8.37 -1.10 0.22
CA ALA A 14 -9.33 -2.14 -0.19
C ALA A 14 -9.25 -2.55 -1.68
N VAL A 15 -8.37 -1.92 -2.48
CA VAL A 15 -8.30 -2.08 -3.94
C VAL A 15 -7.16 -2.99 -4.39
N PHE A 16 -6.05 -3.07 -3.65
CA PHE A 16 -4.85 -3.80 -4.09
C PHE A 16 -4.37 -4.78 -3.02
N PRO A 17 -4.03 -6.04 -3.37
CA PRO A 17 -3.38 -6.96 -2.45
C PRO A 17 -1.98 -6.46 -2.07
N PRO A 18 -1.40 -6.94 -0.95
CA PRO A 18 -0.01 -6.64 -0.60
C PRO A 18 1.00 -7.30 -1.57
N GLY A 19 2.19 -6.71 -1.69
CA GLY A 19 3.33 -7.28 -2.42
C GLY A 19 3.32 -7.07 -3.94
N VAL A 20 2.46 -6.21 -4.46
CA VAL A 20 2.46 -5.87 -5.90
C VAL A 20 3.50 -4.80 -6.17
N PHE A 21 4.47 -5.10 -7.05
CA PHE A 21 5.51 -4.16 -7.43
C PHE A 21 4.94 -2.92 -8.13
N VAL A 22 5.29 -1.74 -7.64
CA VAL A 22 4.87 -0.45 -8.21
C VAL A 22 6.00 0.23 -8.97
N GLY A 23 7.21 0.22 -8.41
CA GLY A 23 8.34 0.94 -8.98
C GLY A 23 9.50 1.13 -8.02
N ARG A 24 10.36 2.11 -8.31
CA ARG A 24 11.54 2.43 -7.49
C ARG A 24 11.60 3.89 -7.08
N VAL A 25 12.11 4.15 -5.88
CA VAL A 25 12.29 5.50 -5.34
C VAL A 25 13.23 6.30 -6.25
N ARG A 26 12.73 7.43 -6.79
CA ARG A 26 13.50 8.40 -7.56
C ARG A 26 14.11 9.45 -6.65
N GLU A 27 13.28 10.08 -5.82
CA GLU A 27 13.67 11.21 -4.98
C GLU A 27 12.74 11.31 -3.75
N ARG A 28 13.28 11.83 -2.64
CA ARG A 28 12.52 12.16 -1.44
C ARG A 28 12.47 13.67 -1.29
N ARG A 29 11.28 14.21 -1.07
CA ARG A 29 11.04 15.62 -0.71
C ARG A 29 10.40 15.68 0.66
N ASN A 30 10.74 16.70 1.43
CA ASN A 30 10.02 16.98 2.67
C ASN A 30 8.74 17.76 2.33
N SER A 31 7.67 17.49 3.06
CA SER A 31 6.52 18.38 3.05
C SER A 31 6.92 19.73 3.64
N THR A 32 6.29 20.80 3.18
CA THR A 32 6.55 22.17 3.64
C THR A 32 6.32 22.36 5.14
N ASP A 33 5.48 21.52 5.75
CA ASP A 33 5.21 21.49 7.19
C ASP A 33 6.21 20.63 7.99
N GLY A 34 7.08 19.87 7.32
CA GLY A 34 8.01 18.93 7.95
C GLY A 34 7.38 17.68 8.58
N GLN A 35 6.06 17.51 8.48
CA GLN A 35 5.32 16.44 9.15
C GLN A 35 5.16 15.18 8.30
N SER A 36 5.52 15.26 7.01
CA SER A 36 5.44 14.12 6.10
C SER A 36 6.53 14.17 5.03
N TYR A 37 6.87 13.01 4.49
CA TYR A 37 7.75 12.89 3.34
C TYR A 37 6.92 12.62 2.09
N ARG A 38 7.24 13.32 1.00
CA ARG A 38 6.74 13.01 -0.33
C ARG A 38 7.81 12.25 -1.10
N ILE A 39 7.45 11.10 -1.65
CA ILE A 39 8.38 10.25 -2.38
C ILE A 39 7.96 10.22 -3.84
N ASP A 40 8.88 10.61 -4.72
CA ASP A 40 8.70 10.46 -6.15
C ASP A 40 9.20 9.08 -6.57
N ILE A 41 8.40 8.36 -7.36
CA ILE A 41 8.66 6.98 -7.77
C ILE A 41 8.74 6.93 -9.30
N THR A 42 9.71 6.18 -9.81
CA THR A 42 9.71 5.76 -11.22
C THR A 42 8.91 4.47 -11.32
N LEU A 43 7.82 4.50 -12.09
CA LEU A 43 6.93 3.35 -12.27
C LEU A 43 7.69 2.20 -12.94
N GLY A 44 7.49 0.99 -12.41
CA GLY A 44 8.06 -0.23 -12.98
C GLY A 44 7.37 -0.67 -14.28
N THR A 45 6.12 -0.24 -14.46
CA THR A 45 5.29 -0.56 -15.62
C THR A 45 5.15 0.64 -16.53
N ASN A 46 5.35 0.44 -17.84
CA ASN A 46 5.04 1.46 -18.83
C ASN A 46 3.56 1.41 -19.21
N PHE A 47 2.75 2.24 -18.56
CA PHE A 47 1.31 2.32 -18.81
C PHE A 47 0.93 2.86 -20.20
N ALA A 48 1.88 3.47 -20.95
CA ALA A 48 1.63 3.90 -22.32
C ALA A 48 1.70 2.75 -23.35
N ASN A 49 2.23 1.59 -22.97
CA ASN A 49 2.39 0.43 -23.85
C ASN A 49 2.05 -0.87 -23.12
N LEU A 50 0.75 -1.12 -22.96
CA LEU A 50 0.21 -2.34 -22.35
C LEU A 50 -0.44 -3.22 -23.42
N ARG A 51 0.00 -4.47 -23.51
CA ARG A 51 -0.61 -5.50 -24.38
C ARG A 51 -1.41 -6.51 -23.56
N ASP A 52 -0.80 -7.02 -22.50
CA ASP A 52 -1.36 -8.06 -21.64
C ASP A 52 -1.53 -7.51 -20.22
N VAL A 53 -2.70 -7.73 -19.62
CA VAL A 53 -3.02 -7.28 -18.26
C VAL A 53 -3.62 -8.42 -17.45
N SER A 54 -3.35 -8.44 -16.15
CA SER A 54 -3.95 -9.39 -15.21
C SER A 54 -4.79 -8.64 -14.19
N VAL A 55 -6.03 -9.07 -14.02
CA VAL A 55 -6.91 -8.57 -12.96
C VAL A 55 -6.63 -9.36 -11.69
N VAL A 56 -6.32 -8.66 -10.60
CA VAL A 56 -6.07 -9.27 -9.30
C VAL A 56 -7.22 -8.90 -8.35
N SER A 57 -7.96 -9.89 -7.88
CA SER A 57 -9.11 -9.71 -6.98
C SER A 57 -8.77 -10.10 -5.55
N THR A 58 -9.28 -9.34 -4.57
CA THR A 58 -9.12 -9.62 -3.13
C THR A 58 -10.48 -9.82 -2.44
N PRO A 59 -11.20 -10.94 -2.70
CA PRO A 59 -12.60 -11.11 -2.28
C PRO A 59 -12.80 -11.16 -0.76
N TYR A 60 -11.83 -11.65 0.00
CA TYR A 60 -11.95 -11.86 1.45
C TYR A 60 -11.54 -10.65 2.31
N LYS A 61 -11.10 -9.54 1.70
CA LYS A 61 -10.53 -8.41 2.44
C LYS A 61 -11.53 -7.75 3.39
N ALA A 62 -12.78 -7.56 2.94
CA ALA A 62 -13.83 -6.96 3.76
C ALA A 62 -14.20 -7.83 4.98
N GLU A 63 -14.22 -9.15 4.81
CA GLU A 63 -14.45 -10.09 5.91
C GLU A 63 -13.30 -10.05 6.91
N ILE A 64 -12.05 -10.14 6.44
CA ILE A 64 -10.85 -10.04 7.27
C ILE A 64 -10.83 -8.73 8.06
N ASP A 65 -11.11 -7.61 7.42
CA ASP A 65 -11.15 -6.29 8.07
C ASP A 65 -12.23 -6.22 9.15
N THR A 66 -13.41 -6.81 8.89
CA THR A 66 -14.50 -6.90 9.88
C THR A 66 -14.09 -7.72 11.10
N LEU A 67 -13.47 -8.89 10.88
CA LEU A 67 -13.01 -9.78 11.94
C LEU A 67 -11.89 -9.14 12.78
N GLN A 68 -10.94 -8.46 12.13
CA GLN A 68 -9.87 -7.74 12.81
C GLN A 68 -10.41 -6.59 13.68
N HIS A 69 -11.40 -5.84 13.19
CA HIS A 69 -12.05 -4.80 13.97
C HIS A 69 -12.81 -5.36 15.18
N GLN A 70 -13.44 -6.52 15.04
CA GLN A 70 -14.09 -7.20 16.17
C GLN A 70 -13.08 -7.65 17.23
N LEU A 71 -11.93 -8.20 16.82
CA LEU A 71 -10.85 -8.56 17.74
C LEU A 71 -10.31 -7.35 18.51
N LEU A 72 -9.98 -6.26 17.82
CA LEU A 72 -9.47 -5.03 18.43
C LEU A 72 -10.45 -4.46 19.46
N ASN A 73 -11.75 -4.46 19.14
CA ASN A 73 -12.79 -4.04 20.08
C ASN A 73 -12.86 -4.95 21.31
N ALA A 74 -12.79 -6.27 21.11
CA ALA A 74 -12.85 -7.23 22.21
C ALA A 74 -11.63 -7.12 23.15
N GLU A 75 -10.43 -6.92 22.60
CA GLU A 75 -9.20 -6.70 23.37
C GLU A 75 -9.29 -5.42 24.21
N SER A 76 -9.80 -4.31 23.64
CA SER A 76 -9.98 -3.05 24.37
C SER A 76 -10.96 -3.12 25.57
N LEU A 77 -11.84 -4.12 25.58
CA LEU A 77 -12.79 -4.36 26.67
C LEU A 77 -12.19 -5.21 27.80
N LEU A 78 -11.08 -5.93 27.54
CA LEU A 78 -10.39 -6.75 28.53
C LEU A 78 -9.33 -5.96 29.33
N ASP A 79 -8.88 -4.82 28.79
CA ASP A 79 -7.88 -3.94 29.40
C ASP A 79 -8.46 -2.87 30.36
N ASN A 80 -9.78 -2.90 30.63
CA ASN A 80 -10.48 -1.99 31.56
C ASN A 80 -10.96 -2.68 32.85
#